data_AF-A0A1V6FTT4-F1
#
_entry.id   AF-A0A1V6FTT4-F1
#
_cell.length_a   1.000
_cell.length_b   1.000
_cell.length_c   1.000
_cell.angle_alpha   90.00
_cell.angle_beta   90.00
_cell.angle_gamma   90.00
#
_symmetry.space_group_name_H-M   'P 1'
#
loop_
_entity.id
_entity.type
_entity.pdbx_description
1 polymer ?
#
loop_
_entity_poly.entity_id
_entity_poly.type
_entity_poly.pdbx_seq_one_letter_code
_entity_poly.pdbx_strand_id
1 'polypeptide(L)' 'MNQNAEAALAQIREKEYYQKYQHAGKKIVLIGANFDAASRQISEWKIEEA' A
#
# COMPACT_ATOMS: atom_id res chain seq x y z
N MET A 1 -9.40 -15.48 -4.51
CA MET A 1 -8.52 -14.37 -4.95
C MET A 1 -7.78 -13.89 -3.72
N ASN A 2 -6.49 -14.22 -3.58
CA ASN A 2 -5.67 -13.83 -2.43
C ASN A 2 -4.97 -12.52 -2.78
N GLN A 3 -5.45 -11.40 -2.25
CA GLN A 3 -4.89 -10.08 -2.56
C GLN A 3 -3.67 -9.84 -1.67
N ASN A 4 -2.51 -10.38 -2.07
CA ASN A 4 -1.27 -10.25 -1.31
C ASN A 4 -0.87 -8.78 -1.08
N ALA A 5 -0.10 -8.50 -0.01
CA ALA A 5 0.33 -7.15 0.35
C ALA A 5 1.12 -6.44 -0.77
N GLU A 6 1.83 -7.23 -1.59
CA GLU A 6 2.57 -6.74 -2.75
C GLU A 6 1.65 -6.28 -3.90
N ALA A 7 0.52 -6.97 -4.12
CA ALA A 7 -0.49 -6.54 -5.08
C ALA A 7 -1.15 -5.23 -4.63
N ALA A 8 -1.38 -5.06 -3.32
CA ALA A 8 -1.86 -3.80 -2.76
C ALA A 8 -0.85 -2.65 -2.96
N LEU A 9 0.45 -2.89 -2.75
CA LEU A 9 1.51 -1.92 -3.07
C LEU A 9 1.55 -1.57 -4.56
N ALA A 10 1.44 -2.58 -5.44
CA ALA A 10 1.41 -2.36 -6.89
C ALA A 10 0.21 -1.49 -7.31
N GLN A 11 -0.96 -1.69 -6.68
CA GLN A 11 -2.12 -0.82 -6.90
C GLN A 11 -1.89 0.63 -6.43
N ILE A 12 -1.18 0.82 -5.32
CA ILE A 12 -0.82 2.16 -4.84
C ILE A 12 0.13 2.84 -5.82
N ARG A 13 1.08 2.09 -6.40
CA ARG A 13 1.97 2.56 -7.45
C ARG A 13 1.23 2.94 -8.72
N GLU A 14 0.39 2.03 -9.24
CA GLU A 14 -0.37 2.24 -10.48
C GLU A 14 -1.34 3.43 -10.39
N LYS A 15 -1.91 3.68 -9.21
CA LYS A 15 -2.81 4.82 -9.00
C LYS A 15 -2.09 6.15 -8.75
N GLU A 16 -0.76 6.12 -8.58
CA GLU A 16 0.10 7.30 -8.44
C GLU A 16 -0.37 8.30 -7.37
N TYR A 17 -1.11 7.83 -6.35
CA TYR A 17 -1.70 8.70 -5.33
C TYR A 17 -0.66 9.47 -4.51
N TYR A 18 0.57 8.99 -4.49
CA TYR A 18 1.70 9.62 -3.85
C TYR A 18 2.27 10.80 -4.65
N GLN A 19 2.04 10.84 -5.96
CA GLN A 19 2.59 11.89 -6.84
C GLN A 19 2.10 13.29 -6.47
N LYS A 20 0.83 13.43 -6.06
CA LYS A 20 0.29 14.70 -5.56
C LYS A 20 0.96 15.19 -4.26
N TYR A 21 1.62 14.30 -3.53
CA TYR A 21 2.32 14.60 -2.30
C TYR A 21 3.85 14.70 -2.48
N GLN A 22 4.42 14.29 -3.62
CA GLN A 22 5.88 14.35 -3.86
C GLN A 22 6.44 15.78 -3.70
N HIS A 23 5.64 16.80 -4.03
CA HIS A 23 6.01 18.21 -3.85
C HIS A 23 5.76 18.76 -2.44
N ALA A 24 5.21 17.98 -1.52
CA ALA A 24 4.85 18.45 -0.18
C ALA A 24 6.08 18.60 0.75
N GLY A 25 7.28 18.22 0.32
CA GLY A 25 8.51 18.29 1.12
C GLY A 25 8.49 17.38 2.36
N LYS A 26 7.56 16.43 2.41
CA LYS A 26 7.38 15.46 3.50
C LYS A 26 7.69 14.06 2.99
N LYS A 27 8.23 13.22 3.87
CA LYS A 27 8.47 11.81 3.59
C LYS A 27 7.14 11.12 3.27
N ILE A 28 7.08 10.43 2.13
CA ILE A 28 5.92 9.64 1.72
C ILE A 28 6.23 8.18 1.95
N VAL A 29 5.32 7.50 2.63
CA VAL A 29 5.42 6.08 2.93
C VAL A 29 4.17 5.40 2.38
N LEU A 30 4.36 4.46 1.46
CA LEU A 30 3.34 3.62 0.88
C LEU A 30 3.21 2.37 1.75
N ILE A 31 1.99 2.00 2.11
CA ILE A 31 1.72 0.81 2.92
C ILE A 31 0.68 -0.03 2.20
N GLY A 32 1.08 -1.19 1.69
CA GLY A 32 0.18 -2.19 1.12
C GLY A 32 -0.11 -3.25 2.16
N ALA A 33 -1.39 -3.45 2.49
CA ALA A 33 -1.82 -4.42 3.48
C ALA A 33 -2.79 -5.43 2.85
N ASN A 34 -2.57 -6.72 3.12
CA ASN A 34 -3.51 -7.78 2.81
C ASN A 34 -4.51 -7.94 3.96
N PHE A 35 -5.78 -7.71 3.65
CA PHE A 35 -6.87 -7.86 4.60
C PHE A 35 -7.53 -9.22 4.43
N ASP A 36 -7.41 -10.06 5.44
CA ASP A 36 -8.11 -11.34 5.49
C ASP A 36 -9.52 -11.13 6.03
N ALA A 37 -10.51 -11.18 5.13
CA ALA A 37 -11.90 -10.96 5.49
C ALA A 37 -12.48 -12.08 6.38
N ALA A 38 -11.91 -13.29 6.35
CA ALA A 38 -12.35 -14.42 7.16
C ALA A 38 -11.99 -14.21 8.64
N SER A 39 -10.75 -13.79 8.91
CA SER A 39 -10.23 -13.52 10.26
C SER A 39 -10.44 -12.06 10.68
N ARG A 40 -10.88 -11.19 9.76
CA ARG A 40 -11.01 -9.73 9.92
C ARG A 40 -9.72 -9.08 10.41
N GLN A 41 -8.59 -9.60 9.95
CA GLN A 41 -7.25 -9.20 10.38
C GLN A 41 -6.38 -8.87 9.18
N ILE A 42 -5.36 -8.05 9.41
CA ILE A 42 -4.31 -7.83 8.43
C ILE A 42 -3.33 -9.00 8.57
N SER A 43 -3.34 -9.89 7.59
CA SER A 43 -2.45 -11.07 7.60
C SER A 43 -1.03 -10.71 7.22
N GLU A 44 -0.86 -9.72 6.34
CA GLU A 44 0.45 -9.27 5.88
C GLU A 44 0.39 -7.80 5.51
N TRP A 45 1.46 -7.05 5.78
CA TRP A 45 1.63 -5.70 5.24
C TRP A 45 3.07 -5.47 4.83
N LYS A 46 3.25 -4.66 3.79
CA LYS A 46 4.53 -4.20 3.29
C LYS A 46 4.56 -2.67 3.27
N ILE A 47 5.74 -2.14 3.55
CA ILE A 47 5.99 -0.71 3.62
C ILE A 47 7.05 -0.38 2.56
N GLU A 48 6.84 0.70 1.83
CA GLU A 48 7.76 1.17 0.81
C GLU A 48 7.84 2.70 0.86
N GLU A 49 9.01 3.26 0.58
CA GLU A 49 9.24 4.71 0.55
C GLU A 49 9.17 5.19 -0.91
N ALA A 50 8.44 6.28 -1.14
CA ALA A 50 8.25 6.88 -2.47
C ALA A 50 9.04 8.17 -2.64
#